data_AF-F9YT99-F1
#
_entry.id   AF-F9YT99-F1
#
_cell.length_a   1.000
_cell.length_b   1.000
_cell.length_c   1.000
_cell.angle_alpha   90.00
_cell.angle_beta   90.00
_cell.angle_gamma   90.00
#
_symmetry.space_group_name_H-M   'P 1'
#
loop_
_entity.id
_entity.type
_entity.pdbx_description
1 polymer ?
#
loop_
_entity_poly.entity_id
_entity_poly.type
_entity_poly.pdbx_seq_one_letter_code
_entity_poly.pdbx_strand_id
1 'polypeptide(L)' 'MEENKEFTFEVICDNEEVLKKAICIYNSTYKTNFELEEYILDEVNFAKIKGNVSLSDIFDLGCIYTRLQSNTKC' A
#
# COMPACT_ATOMS: atom_id res chain seq x y z
N MET A 1 22.89 5.49 14.71
CA MET A 1 22.21 5.00 13.49
C MET A 1 20.84 4.58 13.97
N GLU A 2 19.78 5.31 13.62
CA GLU A 2 18.42 4.89 13.97
C GLU A 2 18.15 3.54 13.31
N GLU A 3 17.73 2.57 14.11
CA GLU A 3 17.24 1.29 13.61
C GLU A 3 16.03 1.59 12.73
N ASN A 4 16.16 1.28 11.45
CA ASN A 4 15.10 1.31 10.45
C ASN A 4 13.99 0.35 10.90
N LYS A 5 13.06 0.86 11.73
CA LYS A 5 12.01 0.06 12.34
C LYS A 5 10.97 -0.26 11.28
N GLU A 6 11.00 -1.51 10.81
CA GLU A 6 9.90 -2.06 10.04
C GLU A 6 8.64 -2.06 10.90
N PHE A 7 7.54 -1.58 10.34
CA PHE A 7 6.24 -1.62 10.99
C PHE A 7 5.17 -2.13 10.04
N THR A 8 4.15 -2.72 10.64
CA THR A 8 2.96 -3.19 9.95
C THR A 8 1.82 -2.24 10.24
N PHE A 9 1.02 -1.94 9.22
CA PHE A 9 -0.16 -1.09 9.29
C PHE A 9 -1.29 -1.66 8.44
N GLU A 10 -2.51 -1.23 8.73
CA GLU A 10 -3.72 -1.66 8.04
C GLU A 10 -4.36 -0.50 7.30
N VAL A 11 -4.81 -0.74 6.08
CA VAL A 11 -5.52 0.24 5.26
C VAL A 11 -6.80 -0.37 4.70
N ILE A 12 -7.85 0.45 4.60
CA ILE A 12 -9.09 0.06 3.91
C ILE A 12 -8.83 0.12 2.42
N CYS A 13 -9.17 -0.96 1.70
CA CYS A 13 -8.91 -1.09 0.27
C CYS A 13 -9.85 -2.13 -0.34
N ASP A 14 -10.56 -1.78 -1.42
CA ASP A 14 -11.56 -2.68 -2.05
C ASP A 14 -11.02 -3.49 -3.23
N ASN A 15 -9.76 -3.30 -3.61
CA ASN A 15 -9.20 -3.97 -4.78
C ASN A 15 -7.74 -4.36 -4.54
N GLU A 16 -7.53 -5.63 -4.18
CA GLU A 16 -6.23 -6.22 -3.92
C GLU A 16 -5.25 -6.05 -5.08
N GLU A 17 -5.69 -6.27 -6.32
CA GLU A 17 -4.82 -6.20 -7.50
C GLU A 17 -4.37 -4.77 -7.82
N VAL A 18 -5.25 -3.79 -7.63
CA VAL A 18 -4.89 -2.38 -7.76
C VAL A 18 -3.90 -1.98 -6.66
N LEU A 19 -4.06 -2.49 -5.43
CA LEU A 19 -3.12 -2.25 -4.34
C LEU A 19 -1.74 -2.86 -4.62
N LYS A 20 -1.68 -4.13 -5.05
CA LYS A 20 -0.42 -4.78 -5.46
C LYS A 20 0.30 -3.98 -6.54
N LYS A 21 -0.45 -3.47 -7.52
CA LYS A 21 0.10 -2.61 -8.57
C LYS A 21 0.62 -1.27 -8.02
N ALA A 22 -0.11 -0.63 -7.12
CA ALA A 22 0.31 0.60 -6.46
C ALA A 22 1.61 0.40 -5.67
N ILE A 23 1.70 -0.67 -4.88
CA ILE A 23 2.90 -1.06 -4.12
C ILE A 23 4.10 -1.25 -5.06
N CYS A 24 3.92 -2.00 -6.15
CA CYS A 24 4.99 -2.25 -7.13
C CYS A 24 5.50 -0.95 -7.77
N ILE A 25 4.59 -0.05 -8.17
CA ILE A 25 4.95 1.25 -8.74
C ILE A 25 5.69 2.12 -7.72
N TYR A 26 5.18 2.20 -6.49
CA TYR A 26 5.77 3.05 -5.45
C TYR A 26 7.19 2.55 -5.08
N ASN A 27 7.34 1.26 -4.81
CA ASN A 27 8.63 0.66 -4.47
C ASN A 27 9.68 0.85 -5.58
N SER A 28 9.30 0.63 -6.84
CA SER A 28 10.22 0.82 -7.97
C SER A 28 10.60 2.28 -8.22
N THR A 29 9.73 3.23 -7.88
CA THR A 29 9.97 4.67 -8.07
C THR A 29 10.80 5.28 -6.94
N TYR A 30 10.48 4.94 -5.68
CA TYR A 30 10.99 5.63 -4.49
C TYR A 30 11.95 4.79 -3.64
N LYS A 31 12.31 3.58 -4.09
CA LYS A 31 13.19 2.64 -3.37
C LYS A 31 12.70 2.26 -1.96
N THR A 32 11.39 2.19 -1.79
CA THR A 32 10.75 1.65 -0.58
C THR A 32 10.57 0.13 -0.67
N ASN A 33 10.13 -0.49 0.43
CA ASN A 33 9.96 -1.92 0.57
C ASN A 33 8.56 -2.31 1.08
N PHE A 34 7.50 -1.61 0.65
CA PHE A 34 6.13 -2.02 0.99
C PHE A 34 5.87 -3.46 0.54
N GLU A 35 5.33 -4.27 1.44
CA GLU A 35 4.93 -5.66 1.16
C GLU A 35 3.51 -5.88 1.69
N LEU A 36 2.63 -6.40 0.84
CA LEU A 36 1.30 -6.84 1.23
C LEU A 36 1.45 -8.17 1.99
N GLU A 37 1.14 -8.18 3.29
CA GLU A 37 1.17 -9.40 4.10
C GLU A 37 -0.14 -10.18 3.98
N GLU A 38 -1.27 -9.47 4.01
CA GLU A 38 -2.59 -10.09 4.04
C GLU A 38 -3.63 -9.15 3.43
N TYR A 39 -4.59 -9.74 2.71
CA TYR A 39 -5.80 -9.05 2.26
C TYR A 39 -7.01 -9.74 2.87
N ILE A 40 -7.74 -9.01 3.72
CA ILE A 40 -8.85 -9.51 4.53
C ILE A 40 -10.15 -9.10 3.86
N LEU A 41 -10.93 -10.09 3.41
CA LEU A 41 -12.27 -9.92 2.85
C LEU A 41 -13.31 -10.02 3.96
N ASP A 42 -13.97 -8.90 4.29
CA ASP A 42 -15.03 -8.81 5.29
C ASP A 42 -16.07 -7.74 4.87
N GLU A 43 -16.96 -7.30 5.77
CA GLU A 43 -17.89 -6.18 5.52
C GLU A 43 -17.17 -4.91 5.03
N VAL A 44 -15.94 -4.70 5.50
CA VAL A 44 -14.98 -3.73 4.98
C VAL A 44 -13.69 -4.48 4.68
N ASN A 45 -13.17 -4.31 3.47
CA ASN A 45 -11.94 -4.96 3.05
C ASN A 45 -10.72 -4.22 3.64
N PHE A 46 -9.79 -4.98 4.22
CA PHE A 46 -8.55 -4.45 4.77
C PHE A 46 -7.34 -5.08 4.09
N ALA A 47 -6.27 -4.31 3.99
CA ALA A 47 -4.96 -4.79 3.59
C ALA A 47 -3.95 -4.51 4.70
N LYS A 48 -3.27 -5.56 5.13
CA LYS A 48 -2.16 -5.49 6.08
C LYS A 48 -0.86 -5.37 5.30
N ILE A 49 -0.14 -4.27 5.52
CA ILE A 49 1.06 -3.91 4.76
C ILE A 49 2.20 -3.71 5.77
N LYS A 50 3.38 -4.26 5.47
CA LYS A 50 4.60 -3.97 6.19
C LYS A 50 5.57 -3.17 5.34
N GLY A 51 6.47 -2.44 6.01
CA GLY A 51 7.59 -1.76 5.37
C GLY A 51 8.40 -0.95 6.36
N ASN A 52 9.61 -0.59 5.94
CA ASN A 52 10.42 0.43 6.59
C ASN A 52 10.26 1.74 5.81
N VAL A 53 9.21 2.49 6.15
CA VAL A 53 8.67 3.58 5.34
C VAL A 53 8.24 4.74 6.23
N SER A 54 8.10 5.95 5.68
CA SER A 54 7.58 7.09 6.42
C SER A 54 6.05 7.17 6.35
N LEU A 55 5.43 7.97 7.22
CA LEU A 55 4.00 8.30 7.11
C LEU A 55 3.66 8.97 5.76
N SER A 56 4.61 9.75 5.19
CA SER A 56 4.43 10.36 3.86
C SER A 56 4.31 9.27 2.80
N ASP A 57 5.16 8.25 2.86
CA ASP A 57 5.12 7.16 1.89
C ASP A 57 3.79 6.40 1.92
N ILE A 58 3.21 6.20 3.11
CA ILE A 58 1.89 5.56 3.27
C ILE A 58 0.81 6.43 2.61
N PHE A 59 0.85 7.75 2.84
CA PHE A 59 -0.11 8.68 2.26
C PHE A 59 0.01 8.74 0.72
N ASP A 60 1.23 8.79 0.21
CA ASP A 60 1.52 8.85 -1.21
C ASP A 60 1.15 7.53 -1.93
N LEU A 61 1.36 6.38 -1.27
CA LEU A 61 0.87 5.08 -1.74
C LEU A 61 -0.65 5.08 -1.90
N GLY A 62 -1.39 5.63 -0.93
CA GLY A 62 -2.84 5.82 -1.01
C GLY A 62 -3.26 6.67 -2.21
N CYS A 63 -2.52 7.76 -2.48
CA CYS A 63 -2.77 8.62 -3.63
C CYS A 63 -2.57 7.87 -4.98
N ILE A 64 -1.54 7.03 -5.09
CA ILE A 64 -1.34 6.19 -6.27
C ILE A 64 -2.47 5.18 -6.42
N TYR A 65 -2.84 4.49 -5.33
CA TYR A 65 -3.94 3.53 -5.33
C TYR A 65 -5.23 4.15 -5.86
N THR A 66 -5.66 5.29 -5.33
CA THR A 66 -6.90 5.97 -5.76
C THR A 66 -6.86 6.36 -7.25
N ARG A 67 -5.70 6.82 -7.76
CA ARG A 67 -5.53 7.16 -9.18
C ARG A 67 -5.63 5.93 -10.10
N LEU A 68 -5.09 4.80 -9.66
CA LEU A 68 -5.18 3.56 -10.43
C LEU A 68 -6.61 3.01 -10.42
N GLN A 69 -7.30 3.11 -9.28
CA GLN A 69 -8.68 2.65 -9.13
C GLN A 69 -9.66 3.48 -9.97
N SER A 70 -9.46 4.81 -10.08
CA SER A 70 -10.30 5.65 -10.95
C SER A 70 -10.14 5.32 -12.43
N ASN A 71 -8.96 4.86 -12.86
CA ASN A 71 -8.69 4.47 -14.23
C ASN A 71 -9.20 3.07 -14.59
N THR A 72 -9.70 2.30 -13.61
CA THR A 72 -10.28 0.97 -13.83
C THR A 72 -11.80 0.98 -13.99
N LYS A 73 -12.46 2.14 -13.83
CA LYS A 73 -13.89 2.30 -14.06
C LYS A 73 -14.16 2.69 -15.52
N CYS A 74 -14.41 1.70 -16.36
CA CYS A 74 -15.01 1.83 -17.70
C CYS A 74 -16.27 0.97 -17.76
#